data_AF-A0A929EB97-F1
#
_entry.id   AF-A0A929EB97-F1
#
_cell.length_a   1.000
_cell.length_b   1.000
_cell.length_c   1.000
_cell.angle_alpha   90.00
_cell.angle_beta   90.00
_cell.angle_gamma   90.00
#
_symmetry.space_group_name_H-M   'P 1'
#
loop_
_entity.id
_entity.type
_entity.pdbx_description
1 polymer ?
#
loop_
_entity_poly.entity_id
_entity_poly.type
_entity_poly.pdbx_seq_one_letter_code
_entity_poly.pdbx_strand_id
1 'polypeptide(L)' 'MKKTDHITALEEEIEALKEQWPAHSVPPAMLMRLEELEDDLESALRKVGDGANQPSAYPNGKDMS' A
#
# COMPACT_ATOMS: atom_id res chain seq x y z
N MET A 1 15.77 2.87 8.28
CA MET A 1 15.07 4.11 7.87
C MET A 1 14.18 4.60 9.00
N LYS A 2 13.92 5.91 9.10
CA LYS A 2 12.88 6.44 9.98
C LYS A 2 11.54 6.35 9.26
N LYS A 3 10.53 5.82 9.94
CA LYS A 3 9.13 5.83 9.50
C LYS A 3 8.64 7.27 9.49
N THR A 4 7.85 7.66 8.50
CA THR A 4 7.22 8.99 8.45
C THR A 4 5.88 8.95 9.18
N ASP A 5 5.43 10.10 9.68
CA ASP A 5 4.11 10.23 10.31
C ASP A 5 2.98 9.75 9.38
N HIS A 6 3.16 9.91 8.07
CA HIS A 6 2.23 9.41 7.05
C HIS A 6 2.16 7.87 7.00
N ILE A 7 3.29 7.17 7.04
CA ILE A 7 3.32 5.70 7.03
C ILE A 7 2.68 5.16 8.32
N THR A 8 2.96 5.79 9.46
CA THR A 8 2.32 5.43 10.74
C THR A 8 0.80 5.61 10.67
N ALA A 9 0.32 6.74 10.13
CA ALA A 9 -1.11 6.98 10.00
C ALA A 9 -1.82 5.96 9.10
N LEU A 10 -1.19 5.55 7.99
CA LEU A 10 -1.74 4.52 7.10
C LEU A 10 -1.87 3.16 7.79
N GLU A 11 -0.88 2.76 8.58
CA GLU A 11 -0.96 1.52 9.36
C GLU A 11 -2.04 1.57 10.44
N GLU A 12 -2.15 2.68 11.16
CA GLU A 12 -3.21 2.89 12.15
C GLU A 12 -4.60 2.81 11.50
N GLU A 13 -4.78 3.38 10.31
CA GLU A 13 -6.05 3.30 9.59
C GLU A 13 -6.36 1.87 9.12
N ILE A 14 -5.35 1.12 8.67
CA ILE A 14 -5.48 -0.30 8.30
C ILE A 14 -5.87 -1.15 9.51
N GLU A 15 -5.21 -0.96 10.66
CA GLU A 15 -5.54 -1.70 11.88
C GLU A 15 -6.96 -1.38 12.34
N ALA A 16 -7.32 -0.10 12.41
CA ALA A 16 -8.67 0.33 12.77
C ALA A 16 -9.74 -0.24 11.82
N LEU A 17 -9.46 -0.31 10.52
CA LEU A 17 -10.37 -0.91 9.54
C LEU A 17 -10.51 -2.42 9.76
N LYS A 18 -9.42 -3.13 10.07
CA LYS A 18 -9.40 -4.58 10.34
C LYS A 18 -10.12 -4.92 11.65
N GLU A 19 -10.02 -4.07 12.67
CA GLU A 19 -10.76 -4.23 13.93
C GLU A 19 -12.28 -4.15 13.75
N GLN A 20 -12.75 -3.44 12.73
CA GLN A 20 -14.17 -3.30 12.40
C GLN A 20 -14.73 -4.46 11.57
N TRP A 21 -13.94 -5.48 11.25
CA TRP A 21 -14.38 -6.58 10.38
C TRP A 21 -15.54 -7.38 10.97
N PRO A 22 -16.62 -7.62 10.21
CA PRO A 22 -17.72 -8.47 10.67
C PRO A 22 -17.30 -9.94 10.77
N ALA A 23 -17.84 -10.65 11.77
CA ALA A 23 -17.46 -12.03 12.09
C ALA A 23 -17.72 -13.07 10.98
N HIS A 24 -18.63 -12.78 10.04
CA HIS A 24 -19.05 -13.74 9.01
C HIS A 24 -18.57 -13.40 7.60
N SER A 25 -18.50 -12.12 7.25
CA SER A 25 -18.09 -11.69 5.91
C SER A 25 -17.66 -10.23 5.93
N VAL A 26 -16.52 -9.94 5.31
CA VAL A 26 -16.05 -8.57 5.12
C VAL A 26 -16.81 -7.94 3.94
N PRO A 27 -17.44 -6.76 4.10
CA PRO A 27 -18.10 -6.07 3.01
C PRO A 27 -17.11 -5.72 1.89
N PRO A 28 -17.50 -5.82 0.60
CA PRO A 28 -16.63 -5.46 -0.51
C PRO A 28 -16.05 -4.05 -0.40
N ALA A 29 -16.83 -3.08 0.10
CA ALA A 29 -16.34 -1.72 0.30
C ALA A 29 -15.22 -1.63 1.35
N MET A 30 -15.23 -2.46 2.39
CA MET A 30 -14.14 -2.50 3.37
C MET A 30 -12.90 -3.16 2.78
N LEU A 31 -13.06 -4.18 1.91
CA LEU A 31 -11.93 -4.78 1.20
C LEU A 31 -11.30 -3.81 0.22
N MET A 32 -12.11 -3.11 -0.58
CA MET A 32 -11.61 -2.07 -1.50
C MET A 32 -10.87 -0.97 -0.73
N ARG A 33 -11.41 -0.52 0.41
CA ARG A 33 -10.74 0.48 1.23
C ARG A 33 -9.42 -0.04 1.81
N LEU A 34 -9.36 -1.32 2.19
CA LEU A 34 -8.13 -1.92 2.66
C LEU A 34 -7.07 -1.98 1.54
N GLU A 35 -7.45 -2.40 0.34
CA GLU A 35 -6.57 -2.45 -0.83
C GLU A 35 -5.98 -1.06 -1.14
N GLU A 36 -6.80 -0.01 -1.13
CA GLU A 36 -6.34 1.38 -1.30
C GLU A 36 -5.29 1.77 -0.25
N LEU A 37 -5.54 1.47 1.03
CA LEU A 37 -4.63 1.81 2.12
C LEU A 37 -3.32 1.01 2.05
N GLU A 38 -3.39 -0.27 1.66
CA GLU A 38 -2.22 -1.14 1.50
C GLU A 38 -1.35 -0.68 0.30
N ASP A 39 -1.96 -0.27 -0.82
CA ASP A 39 -1.26 0.30 -1.98
C ASP A 39 -0.58 1.65 -1.66
N ASP A 40 -1.26 2.52 -0.91
CA ASP A 40 -0.71 3.79 -0.45
C ASP A 40 0.47 3.58 0.51
N LEU A 41 0.33 2.62 1.43
CA LEU A 41 1.38 2.24 2.37
C LEU A 41 2.60 1.67 1.63
N GLU A 42 2.40 0.78 0.66
CA GLU A 42 3.46 0.26 -0.18
C GLU A 42 4.17 1.40 -0.92
N SER A 43 3.42 2.30 -1.53
CA SER A 43 3.96 3.45 -2.25
C SER A 43 4.77 4.39 -1.33
N ALA A 44 4.30 4.63 -0.10
CA ALA A 44 5.00 5.44 0.88
C ALA A 44 6.29 4.75 1.36
N LEU A 45 6.24 3.44 1.63
CA LEU A 45 7.40 2.63 2.00
C LEU A 45 8.43 2.58 0.88
N ARG A 46 8.00 2.43 -0.38
CA ARG A 46 8.86 2.54 -1.56
C ARG A 46 9.53 3.90 -1.64
N LYS A 47 8.83 5.01 -1.46
CA LYS A 47 9.46 6.35 -1.44
C LYS A 47 10.53 6.51 -0.34
N VAL A 48 10.32 5.89 0.82
CA VAL A 48 11.33 5.86 1.90
C VAL A 48 12.47 4.89 1.58
N GLY A 49 12.18 3.81 0.86
CA GLY A 49 13.07 2.77 0.31
C GLY A 49 14.01 3.23 -0.81
N ASP A 50 13.41 3.84 -1.83
CA ASP A 50 14.00 4.34 -3.08
C ASP A 50 14.94 5.53 -2.84
N GLY A 51 14.89 6.16 -1.66
CA GLY A 51 15.96 7.04 -1.19
C GLY A 51 17.33 6.33 -1.04
N ALA A 52 17.39 5.00 -1.18
CA ALA A 52 18.61 4.21 -1.11
C ALA A 52 18.85 3.22 -2.28
N ASN A 53 17.89 2.96 -3.20
CA ASN A 53 18.13 2.06 -4.33
C ASN A 53 17.03 2.12 -5.42
N GLN A 54 17.23 2.89 -6.51
CA GLN A 54 16.66 2.53 -7.82
C GLN A 54 17.68 1.61 -8.53
N PRO A 55 17.31 0.53 -9.26
CA PRO A 55 16.19 0.45 -10.21
C PRO A 55 15.46 -0.92 -10.35
N SER A 56 14.19 -0.93 -10.77
CA SER A 56 13.57 -2.02 -11.55
C SER A 56 12.24 -1.51 -12.13
N ALA A 57 12.24 -1.02 -13.37
CA ALA A 57 11.95 -1.80 -14.58
C ALA A 57 10.48 -2.25 -14.70
N TYR A 58 9.66 -1.38 -15.31
CA TYR A 58 8.66 -1.81 -16.28
C TYR A 58 8.87 -1.06 -17.61
N PRO A 59 9.70 -1.56 -18.53
CA PRO A 59 9.44 -1.43 -19.95
C PRO A 59 8.80 -2.73 -20.45
N ASN A 60 7.48 -2.72 -20.64
CA ASN A 60 6.78 -3.72 -21.43
C ASN A 60 5.75 -2.93 -22.24
N GLY A 61 5.78 -2.80 -23.56
CA GLY A 61 6.56 -3.46 -24.59
C GLY A 61 5.70 -3.37 -25.85
N LYS A 62 6.10 -2.57 -26.84
CA LYS A 62 5.51 -2.65 -28.18
C LYS A 62 6.45 -2.16 -29.28
N ASP A 63 7.65 -2.70 -29.30
CA ASP A 63 8.50 -2.65 -30.50
C ASP A 63 9.15 -4.03 -30.67
N MET A 64 8.40 -4.97 -31.24
CA MET A 64 8.98 -6.12 -31.92
C MET A 64 8.61 -5.98 -33.39
N SER A 65 9.64 -5.63 -34.17
CA SER A 65 9.85 -5.73 -35.63
C SER A 65 8.68 -5.46 -36.58
#